data_AF-A0A1J3HF68-F1
#
_entry.id   AF-A0A1J3HF68-F1
#
_cell.length_a   1.000
_cell.length_b   1.000
_cell.length_c   1.000
_cell.angle_alpha   90.00
_cell.angle_beta   90.00
_cell.angle_gamma   90.00
#
_symmetry.space_group_name_H-M   'P 1'
#
loop_
_entity.id
_entity.type
_entity.pdbx_description
1 polymer ?
#
loop_
_entity_poly.entity_id
_entity_poly.type
_entity_poly.pdbx_seq_one_letter_code
_entity_poly.pdbx_strand_id
1 'polypeptide(L)'
;MRNCLPSVPLSALDVSDSSPDVFLWKNSHDLPPGNFSAAKTWKSLYPPLPLVSWHNSVWYKEHIPKHAFILWLAVQNRLVTRDRLRSWGLNVSEVCLLCGAAAETRDHLFFNCLYSEAVWSAFFNHGTLTPPSNFNEVVSWVASPFTSVKIKTICRLIFQAVVYFIWAERNARLHTPSTKASHILVKEIQLILRAKLSGLDRTTHASSHASLLSTVHQPSFIYTWFEFFQI
;
A
#
# COMPACT_ATOMS: atom_id res chain seq x y z
N MET A 1 -9.14 41.07 -9.21
CA MET A 1 -8.84 41.75 -7.93
C MET A 1 -10.04 42.44 -7.25
N ARG A 2 -11.26 42.48 -7.83
CA ARG A 2 -12.43 43.15 -7.20
C ARG A 2 -13.15 42.36 -6.09
N ASN A 3 -12.86 41.06 -5.93
CA ASN A 3 -13.58 40.18 -5.01
C ASN A 3 -12.95 40.08 -3.60
N CYS A 4 -11.96 40.92 -3.29
CA CYS A 4 -11.28 40.92 -1.99
C CYS A 4 -11.74 42.07 -1.07
N LEU A 5 -12.70 42.89 -1.51
CA LEU A 5 -13.26 43.93 -0.66
C LEU A 5 -14.21 43.28 0.36
N PRO A 6 -14.15 43.66 1.64
CA PRO A 6 -15.10 43.18 2.64
C PRO A 6 -16.53 43.53 2.19
N SER A 7 -17.48 42.62 2.39
CA SER A 7 -18.90 42.83 2.07
C SER A 7 -19.61 43.81 3.02
N VAL A 8 -18.84 44.50 3.85
CA VAL A 8 -19.32 45.44 4.85
C VAL A 8 -19.60 46.78 4.16
N PRO A 9 -20.78 47.41 4.36
CA PRO A 9 -21.07 48.72 3.81
C PRO A 9 -20.00 49.73 4.28
N LEU A 10 -19.53 50.61 3.39
CA LEU A 10 -18.54 51.64 3.74
C LEU A 10 -18.96 52.51 4.94
N SER A 11 -20.27 52.62 5.20
CA SER A 11 -20.85 53.34 6.35
C SER A 11 -20.65 52.66 7.71
N ALA A 12 -20.17 51.42 7.75
CA ALA A 12 -19.87 50.67 8.98
C ALA A 12 -18.36 50.60 9.27
N LEU A 13 -17.52 51.28 8.49
CA LEU A 13 -16.10 51.45 8.78
C LEU A 13 -15.95 52.57 9.81
N ASP A 14 -15.42 52.24 10.98
CA ASP A 14 -15.14 53.24 12.01
C ASP A 14 -13.85 54.00 11.66
N VAL A 15 -14.01 55.13 10.96
CA VAL A 15 -12.90 56.00 10.54
C VAL A 15 -12.26 56.73 11.73
N SER A 16 -12.81 56.57 12.94
CA SER A 16 -12.27 57.19 14.17
C SER A 16 -11.34 56.30 14.97
N ASP A 17 -11.11 55.06 14.55
CA ASP A 17 -10.14 54.17 15.19
C ASP A 17 -8.70 54.62 14.84
N SER A 18 -7.92 54.94 15.87
CA SER A 18 -6.49 55.32 15.73
C SER A 18 -5.56 54.12 15.63
N SER A 19 -6.08 52.89 15.59
CA SER A 19 -5.28 51.68 15.43
C SER A 19 -4.61 51.65 14.04
N PRO A 20 -3.35 51.15 13.94
CA PRO A 20 -2.69 51.04 12.66
C PRO A 20 -3.33 49.96 11.79
N ASP A 21 -3.42 50.21 10.48
CA ASP A 21 -3.90 49.22 9.51
C ASP A 21 -3.14 47.88 9.63
N VAL A 22 -3.89 46.78 9.56
CA VAL A 22 -3.33 45.42 9.61
C VAL A 22 -3.63 44.64 8.34
N PHE A 23 -2.61 43.93 7.84
CA PHE A 23 -2.77 43.01 6.72
C PHE A 23 -3.35 41.68 7.19
N LEU A 24 -4.51 41.30 6.65
CA LEU A 24 -5.14 40.00 6.89
C LEU A 24 -5.10 39.12 5.65
N TRP A 25 -4.76 37.84 5.83
CA TRP A 25 -4.71 36.85 4.78
C TRP A 25 -5.96 35.97 4.76
N LYS A 26 -6.60 35.85 3.60
CA LYS A 26 -7.71 34.93 3.41
C LYS A 26 -7.18 33.54 3.03
N ASN A 27 -7.09 32.64 4.02
CA ASN A 27 -6.50 31.31 3.85
C ASN A 27 -7.39 30.31 3.08
N SER A 28 -8.70 30.53 3.03
CA SER A 28 -9.66 29.76 2.20
C SER A 28 -10.89 30.59 1.88
N HIS A 29 -11.69 30.15 0.90
CA HIS A 29 -12.92 30.86 0.52
C HIS A 29 -13.94 30.96 1.66
N ASP A 30 -14.03 29.91 2.48
CA ASP A 30 -15.05 29.73 3.53
C ASP A 30 -14.63 30.22 4.92
N LEU A 31 -13.35 30.62 5.10
CA LEU A 31 -12.84 31.11 6.37
C LEU A 31 -12.68 32.65 6.35
N PRO A 32 -12.88 33.31 7.50
CA PRO A 32 -12.58 34.73 7.61
C PRO A 32 -11.08 35.01 7.41
N PRO A 33 -10.70 36.20 6.92
CA PRO A 33 -9.32 36.64 6.87
C PRO A 33 -8.66 36.60 8.26
N GLY A 34 -7.37 36.26 8.30
CA GLY A 34 -6.61 36.19 9.54
C GLY A 34 -5.11 36.05 9.26
N ASN A 35 -4.36 35.48 10.18
CA ASN A 35 -2.92 35.29 9.98
C ASN A 35 -2.65 34.32 8.83
N PHE A 36 -1.60 34.61 8.05
CA PHE A 36 -1.14 33.71 6.98
C PHE A 36 -0.80 32.33 7.55
N SER A 37 -1.27 31.29 6.86
CA SER A 37 -0.89 29.91 7.12
C SER A 37 -0.69 29.18 5.80
N ALA A 38 0.55 28.79 5.53
CA ALA A 38 0.89 27.97 4.38
C ALA A 38 0.07 26.66 4.37
N ALA A 39 -0.12 26.03 5.53
CA ALA A 39 -0.89 24.79 5.66
C ALA A 39 -2.37 24.97 5.31
N LYS A 40 -3.02 26.05 5.76
CA LYS A 40 -4.44 26.33 5.43
C LYS A 40 -4.59 26.71 3.96
N THR A 41 -3.68 27.55 3.45
CA THR A 41 -3.65 27.95 2.03
C THR A 41 -3.48 26.73 1.12
N TRP A 42 -2.55 25.83 1.45
CA TRP A 42 -2.36 24.58 0.72
C TRP A 42 -3.62 23.72 0.69
N LYS A 43 -4.29 23.50 1.83
CA LYS A 43 -5.55 22.74 1.89
C LYS A 43 -6.67 23.39 1.07
N SER A 44 -6.69 24.72 0.97
CA SER A 44 -7.66 25.43 0.14
C SER A 44 -7.37 25.30 -1.36
N LEU A 45 -6.09 25.31 -1.76
CA LEU A 45 -5.68 25.13 -3.16
C LEU A 45 -5.80 23.67 -3.61
N TYR A 46 -5.57 22.74 -2.68
CA TYR A 46 -5.61 21.30 -2.90
C TYR A 46 -6.51 20.64 -1.86
N PRO A 47 -7.84 20.73 -2.02
CA PRO A 47 -8.78 20.05 -1.13
C PRO A 47 -8.44 18.56 -1.03
N PRO A 48 -8.51 17.97 0.18
CA PRO A 48 -8.21 16.56 0.34
C PRO A 48 -9.16 15.73 -0.52
N LEU A 49 -8.58 14.87 -1.36
CA LEU A 49 -9.34 13.92 -2.17
C LEU A 49 -10.04 12.89 -1.26
N PRO A 50 -11.13 12.26 -1.73
CA PRO A 50 -11.77 11.17 -1.02
C PRO A 50 -10.75 10.10 -0.63
N LEU A 51 -10.83 9.64 0.61
CA LEU A 51 -9.93 8.62 1.12
C LEU A 51 -10.19 7.30 0.37
N VAL A 52 -9.17 6.81 -0.32
CA VAL A 52 -9.27 5.55 -1.07
C VAL A 52 -9.20 4.37 -0.12
N SER A 53 -10.12 3.41 -0.23
CA SER A 53 -10.23 2.30 0.72
C SER A 53 -8.98 1.41 0.80
N TRP A 54 -8.20 1.34 -0.28
CA TRP A 54 -6.98 0.52 -0.36
C TRP A 54 -5.74 1.13 0.29
N HIS A 55 -5.74 2.42 0.67
CA HIS A 55 -4.51 3.10 1.13
C HIS A 55 -3.86 2.38 2.32
N ASN A 56 -4.68 1.98 3.28
CA ASN A 56 -4.22 1.28 4.46
C ASN A 56 -3.62 -0.06 4.09
N SER A 57 -4.14 -0.79 3.10
CA SER A 57 -3.58 -2.08 2.66
C SER A 57 -2.18 -1.97 2.09
N VAL A 58 -1.89 -0.85 1.41
CA VAL A 58 -0.59 -0.57 0.78
C VAL A 58 0.40 0.03 1.78
N TRP A 59 -0.04 1.03 2.55
CA TRP A 59 0.80 1.83 3.41
C TRP A 59 0.51 1.55 4.88
N TYR A 60 1.41 0.84 5.55
CA TYR A 60 1.30 0.52 6.99
C TYR A 60 2.66 0.41 7.63
N LYS A 61 2.78 0.68 8.94
CA LYS A 61 4.07 0.83 9.63
C LYS A 61 5.12 -0.25 9.31
N GLU A 62 4.73 -1.51 9.24
CA GLU A 62 5.64 -2.65 9.07
C GLU A 62 5.96 -2.99 7.60
N HIS A 63 5.40 -2.29 6.61
CA HIS A 63 5.59 -2.60 5.18
C HIS A 63 7.07 -2.63 4.74
N ILE A 64 7.32 -3.27 3.60
CA ILE A 64 8.61 -3.19 2.90
C ILE A 64 8.45 -2.17 1.76
N PRO A 65 9.16 -1.02 1.76
CA PRO A 65 8.89 0.08 0.83
C PRO A 65 8.84 -0.32 -0.65
N LYS A 66 9.81 -1.10 -1.13
CA LYS A 66 9.84 -1.58 -2.52
C LYS A 66 8.64 -2.48 -2.87
N HIS A 67 8.15 -3.29 -1.92
CA HIS A 67 7.00 -4.15 -2.16
C HIS A 67 5.70 -3.34 -2.17
N ALA A 68 5.55 -2.40 -1.22
CA ALA A 68 4.40 -1.51 -1.17
C ALA A 68 4.29 -0.62 -2.41
N PHE A 69 5.41 -0.13 -2.95
CA PHE A 69 5.42 0.66 -4.18
C PHE A 69 4.90 -0.13 -5.38
N ILE A 70 5.34 -1.38 -5.56
CA ILE A 70 4.82 -2.23 -6.65
C ILE A 70 3.35 -2.56 -6.42
N LEU A 71 2.94 -2.86 -5.19
CA LEU A 71 1.53 -3.11 -4.88
C LEU A 71 0.66 -1.88 -5.19
N TRP A 72 1.12 -0.68 -4.83
CA TRP A 72 0.43 0.57 -5.12
C TRP A 72 0.14 0.71 -6.63
N LEU A 73 1.15 0.47 -7.47
CA LEU A 73 0.99 0.48 -8.92
C LEU A 73 0.04 -0.62 -9.40
N ALA A 74 0.10 -1.81 -8.82
CA ALA A 74 -0.77 -2.93 -9.17
C ALA A 74 -2.25 -2.62 -8.87
N VAL A 75 -2.55 -2.10 -7.68
CA VAL A 75 -3.91 -1.70 -7.27
C VAL A 75 -4.48 -0.65 -8.22
N GLN A 76 -3.66 0.31 -8.66
CA GLN A 76 -4.07 1.32 -9.64
C GLN A 76 -4.09 0.85 -11.10
N ASN A 77 -3.79 -0.43 -11.35
CA ASN A 77 -3.64 -1.01 -12.69
C ASN A 77 -2.62 -0.26 -13.56
N ARG A 78 -1.50 0.20 -12.97
CA ARG A 78 -0.47 1.02 -13.62
C ARG A 78 0.84 0.28 -13.93
N LEU A 79 0.90 -1.03 -13.69
CA LEU A 79 2.03 -1.85 -14.10
C LEU A 79 2.03 -2.10 -15.62
N VAL A 80 3.19 -2.25 -16.24
CA VAL A 80 3.33 -2.38 -17.71
C VAL A 80 3.13 -3.83 -18.17
N THR A 81 1.89 -4.29 -18.11
CA THR A 81 1.43 -5.61 -18.59
C THR A 81 1.25 -5.62 -20.12
N ARG A 82 1.17 -6.81 -20.74
CA ARG A 82 1.07 -6.93 -22.22
C ARG A 82 -0.24 -6.38 -22.75
N ASP A 83 -1.37 -6.55 -22.06
CA ASP A 83 -2.63 -5.90 -22.40
C ASP A 83 -2.51 -4.37 -22.50
N ARG A 84 -1.77 -3.72 -21.59
CA ARG A 84 -1.51 -2.28 -21.62
C ARG A 84 -0.55 -1.86 -22.74
N LEU A 85 0.51 -2.64 -22.99
CA LEU A 85 1.39 -2.36 -24.13
C LEU A 85 0.62 -2.43 -25.45
N ARG A 86 -0.27 -3.42 -25.60
CA ARG A 86 -1.12 -3.55 -26.79
C ARG A 86 -2.15 -2.43 -26.89
N SER A 87 -2.74 -1.98 -25.79
CA SER A 87 -3.68 -0.84 -25.81
C SER A 87 -2.99 0.48 -26.19
N TRP A 88 -1.67 0.57 -26.04
CA TRP A 88 -0.85 1.66 -26.58
C TRP A 88 -0.45 1.48 -28.05
N GLY A 89 -0.91 0.41 -28.72
CA GLY A 89 -0.63 0.13 -30.12
C GLY A 89 0.69 -0.60 -30.37
N LEU A 90 1.39 -1.09 -29.34
CA LEU A 90 2.62 -1.86 -29.54
C LEU A 90 2.28 -3.28 -30.01
N ASN A 91 3.01 -3.75 -31.03
CA ASN A 91 2.92 -5.12 -31.53
C ASN A 91 3.71 -6.08 -30.63
N VAL A 92 3.11 -6.48 -29.50
CA VAL A 92 3.66 -7.48 -28.58
C VAL A 92 2.73 -8.67 -28.45
N SER A 93 3.29 -9.86 -28.20
CA SER A 93 2.50 -11.06 -27.88
C SER A 93 1.61 -10.78 -26.67
N GLU A 94 0.38 -11.30 -26.70
CA GLU A 94 -0.57 -11.18 -25.61
C GLU A 94 -0.34 -12.22 -24.50
N VAL A 95 0.36 -13.30 -24.81
CA VAL A 95 0.53 -14.45 -23.92
C VAL A 95 1.24 -14.05 -22.62
N CYS A 96 0.89 -14.63 -21.48
CA CYS A 96 1.55 -14.39 -20.21
C CYS A 96 2.96 -14.97 -20.18
N LEU A 97 3.95 -14.17 -19.76
CA LEU A 97 5.35 -14.62 -19.64
C LEU A 97 5.57 -15.69 -18.55
N LEU A 98 4.66 -15.78 -17.58
CA LEU A 98 4.79 -16.71 -16.47
C LEU A 98 4.28 -18.12 -16.80
N CYS A 99 3.06 -18.23 -17.33
CA CYS A 99 2.46 -19.53 -17.66
C CYS A 99 2.53 -19.91 -19.14
N GLY A 100 2.72 -18.96 -20.05
CA GLY A 100 2.73 -19.23 -21.49
C GLY A 100 1.38 -19.65 -22.08
N ALA A 101 0.27 -19.59 -21.33
CA ALA A 101 -0.98 -20.27 -21.68
C ALA A 101 -2.21 -19.37 -21.89
N ALA A 102 -2.21 -18.15 -21.34
CA ALA A 102 -3.35 -17.23 -21.40
C ALA A 102 -2.88 -15.78 -21.59
N ALA A 103 -3.79 -14.87 -21.95
CA ALA A 103 -3.46 -13.46 -22.15
C ALA A 103 -3.02 -12.79 -20.83
N GLU A 104 -1.94 -11.99 -20.88
CA GLU A 104 -1.43 -11.25 -19.72
C GLU A 104 -2.26 -9.99 -19.46
N THR A 105 -3.15 -10.08 -18.49
CA THR A 105 -3.78 -8.94 -17.83
C THR A 105 -3.24 -8.81 -16.41
N ARG A 106 -3.52 -7.69 -15.73
CA ARG A 106 -3.20 -7.55 -14.30
C ARG A 106 -3.78 -8.71 -13.47
N ASP A 107 -5.06 -8.98 -13.63
CA ASP A 107 -5.76 -9.95 -12.78
C ASP A 107 -5.29 -11.38 -13.11
N HIS A 108 -5.04 -11.69 -14.39
CA HIS A 108 -4.40 -12.95 -14.75
C HIS A 108 -3.01 -13.07 -14.13
N LEU A 109 -2.16 -12.06 -14.31
CA LEU A 109 -0.77 -12.10 -13.84
C LEU A 109 -0.67 -12.38 -12.34
N PHE A 110 -1.54 -11.78 -11.53
CA PHE A 110 -1.46 -11.91 -10.07
C PHE A 110 -2.35 -12.99 -9.47
N PHE A 111 -3.45 -13.40 -10.13
CA PHE A 111 -4.42 -14.32 -9.52
C PHE A 111 -4.82 -15.50 -10.39
N ASN A 112 -5.02 -15.34 -11.71
CA ASN A 112 -5.49 -16.45 -12.56
C ASN A 112 -4.36 -17.22 -13.27
N CYS A 113 -3.11 -16.80 -13.12
CA CYS A 113 -1.96 -17.47 -13.70
C CYS A 113 -1.59 -18.68 -12.84
N LEU A 114 -1.50 -19.88 -13.45
CA LEU A 114 -1.11 -21.13 -12.76
C LEU A 114 0.23 -21.00 -12.02
N TYR A 115 1.18 -20.22 -12.56
CA TYR A 115 2.45 -19.95 -11.88
C TYR A 115 2.23 -19.15 -10.58
N SER A 116 1.40 -18.12 -10.64
CA SER A 116 1.09 -17.25 -9.50
C SER A 116 0.24 -17.97 -8.46
N GLU A 117 -0.73 -18.78 -8.90
CA GLU A 117 -1.52 -19.67 -8.04
C GLU A 117 -0.62 -20.62 -7.24
N ALA A 118 0.35 -21.27 -7.89
CA ALA A 118 1.31 -22.13 -7.20
C ALA A 118 2.12 -21.39 -6.13
N VAL A 119 2.45 -20.11 -6.34
CA VAL A 119 3.11 -19.27 -5.35
C VAL A 119 2.17 -18.96 -4.18
N TRP A 120 0.92 -18.58 -4.45
CA TRP A 120 -0.08 -18.29 -3.40
C TRP A 120 -0.38 -19.51 -2.52
N SER A 121 -0.62 -20.66 -3.14
CA SER A 121 -0.95 -21.91 -2.43
C SER A 121 0.16 -22.34 -1.46
N ALA A 122 1.42 -22.00 -1.76
CA ALA A 122 2.54 -22.27 -0.86
C ALA A 122 2.48 -21.50 0.47
N PHE A 123 1.74 -20.39 0.56
CA PHE A 123 1.60 -19.59 1.79
C PHE A 123 0.25 -19.76 2.48
N PHE A 124 -0.77 -20.27 1.79
CA PHE A 124 -2.16 -20.27 2.29
C PHE A 124 -2.81 -21.67 2.34
N ASN A 125 -2.01 -22.75 2.27
CA ASN A 125 -2.52 -24.12 2.29
C ASN A 125 -3.08 -24.62 3.65
N HIS A 126 -2.94 -23.87 4.75
CA HIS A 126 -3.31 -24.34 6.10
C HIS A 126 -4.79 -24.08 6.50
N GLY A 127 -5.68 -23.92 5.51
CA GLY A 127 -7.13 -24.12 5.69
C GLY A 127 -7.93 -23.06 6.46
N THR A 128 -7.30 -22.03 7.02
CA THR A 128 -8.02 -20.93 7.71
C THR A 128 -7.89 -19.57 7.05
N LEU A 129 -6.92 -19.42 6.15
CA LEU A 129 -6.62 -18.18 5.44
C LEU A 129 -6.62 -18.45 3.95
N THR A 130 -7.60 -17.91 3.24
CA THR A 130 -7.61 -17.90 1.78
C THR A 130 -7.01 -16.60 1.28
N PRO A 131 -6.13 -16.62 0.26
CA PRO A 131 -5.69 -15.39 -0.38
C PRO A 131 -6.87 -14.74 -1.10
N PRO A 132 -6.88 -13.40 -1.25
CA PRO A 132 -7.88 -12.74 -2.08
C PRO A 132 -7.77 -13.23 -3.53
N SER A 133 -8.90 -13.34 -4.23
CA SER A 133 -8.93 -13.85 -5.61
C SER A 133 -8.73 -12.76 -6.67
N ASN A 134 -8.78 -11.49 -6.27
CA ASN A 134 -8.59 -10.32 -7.12
C ASN A 134 -8.25 -9.08 -6.28
N PHE A 135 -7.85 -7.99 -6.93
CA PHE A 135 -7.48 -6.74 -6.24
C PHE A 135 -8.63 -6.05 -5.50
N ASN A 136 -9.88 -6.25 -5.90
CA ASN A 136 -11.03 -5.62 -5.22
C ASN A 136 -11.25 -6.26 -3.83
N GLU A 137 -11.03 -7.57 -3.74
CA GLU A 137 -11.11 -8.32 -2.48
C GLU A 137 -9.93 -8.07 -1.54
N VAL A 138 -8.81 -7.54 -2.02
CA VAL A 138 -7.63 -7.23 -1.16
C VAL A 138 -7.99 -6.26 -0.06
N VAL A 139 -8.84 -5.26 -0.36
CA VAL A 139 -9.22 -4.25 0.62
C VAL A 139 -10.05 -4.86 1.74
N SER A 140 -11.08 -5.64 1.39
CA SER A 140 -11.90 -6.34 2.37
C SER A 140 -11.06 -7.37 3.14
N TRP A 141 -10.20 -8.11 2.46
CA TRP A 141 -9.33 -9.11 3.07
C TRP A 141 -8.35 -8.53 4.08
N VAL A 142 -7.71 -7.40 3.78
CA VAL A 142 -6.83 -6.72 4.75
C VAL A 142 -7.64 -6.08 5.89
N ALA A 143 -8.88 -5.66 5.63
CA ALA A 143 -9.77 -5.12 6.64
C ALA A 143 -10.37 -6.21 7.54
N SER A 144 -10.37 -7.48 7.11
CA SER A 144 -10.97 -8.60 7.83
C SER A 144 -10.50 -8.69 9.29
N PRO A 145 -11.38 -9.14 10.19
CA PRO A 145 -11.04 -9.37 11.59
C PRO A 145 -10.16 -10.62 11.69
N PHE A 146 -8.84 -10.42 11.62
CA PHE A 146 -7.89 -11.48 11.96
C PHE A 146 -7.87 -11.70 13.47
N THR A 147 -7.73 -12.95 13.90
CA THR A 147 -7.64 -13.34 15.31
C THR A 147 -6.46 -12.68 16.03
N SER A 148 -5.42 -12.26 15.30
CA SER A 148 -4.23 -11.60 15.85
C SER A 148 -3.71 -10.50 14.94
N VAL A 149 -3.25 -9.40 15.54
CA VAL A 149 -2.54 -8.30 14.85
C VAL A 149 -1.28 -8.83 14.16
N LYS A 150 -0.60 -9.83 14.72
CA LYS A 150 0.59 -10.43 14.12
C LYS A 150 0.25 -11.21 12.86
N ILE A 151 -0.80 -12.02 12.90
CA ILE A 151 -1.32 -12.76 11.73
C ILE A 151 -1.70 -11.77 10.63
N LYS A 152 -2.44 -10.70 10.97
CA LYS A 152 -2.78 -9.63 10.02
C LYS A 152 -1.55 -9.02 9.36
N THR A 153 -0.53 -8.66 10.14
CA THR A 153 0.71 -8.08 9.62
C THR A 153 1.48 -9.06 8.74
N ILE A 154 1.58 -10.33 9.13
CA ILE A 154 2.22 -11.39 8.33
C ILE A 154 1.48 -11.57 6.99
N CYS A 155 0.15 -11.70 7.02
CA CYS A 155 -0.68 -11.82 5.81
C CYS A 155 -0.46 -10.66 4.84
N ARG A 156 -0.42 -9.42 5.35
CA ARG A 156 -0.17 -8.23 4.54
C ARG A 156 1.24 -8.22 3.94
N LEU A 157 2.23 -8.66 4.71
CA LEU A 157 3.61 -8.79 4.24
C LEU A 157 3.75 -9.87 3.16
N ILE A 158 3.12 -11.03 3.35
CA ILE A 158 3.05 -12.11 2.34
C ILE A 158 2.44 -11.56 1.06
N PHE A 159 1.28 -10.92 1.16
CA PHE A 159 0.57 -10.39 0.01
C PHE A 159 1.42 -9.39 -0.79
N GLN A 160 2.03 -8.41 -0.12
CA GLN A 160 2.94 -7.46 -0.75
C GLN A 160 4.17 -8.12 -1.39
N ALA A 161 4.77 -9.10 -0.70
CA ALA A 161 5.94 -9.79 -1.20
C ALA A 161 5.62 -10.64 -2.44
N VAL A 162 4.53 -11.40 -2.43
CA VAL A 162 4.12 -12.22 -3.57
C VAL A 162 3.85 -11.35 -4.79
N VAL A 163 3.10 -10.25 -4.66
CA VAL A 163 2.86 -9.30 -5.76
C VAL A 163 4.18 -8.74 -6.30
N TYR A 164 5.09 -8.31 -5.42
CA TYR A 164 6.38 -7.79 -5.82
C TYR A 164 7.22 -8.83 -6.59
N PHE A 165 7.33 -10.04 -6.06
CA PHE A 165 8.19 -11.08 -6.63
C PHE A 165 7.63 -11.68 -7.92
N ILE A 166 6.30 -11.84 -8.04
CA ILE A 166 5.64 -12.21 -9.30
C ILE A 166 5.95 -11.16 -10.37
N TRP A 167 5.80 -9.87 -10.03
CA TRP A 167 6.11 -8.78 -10.96
C TRP A 167 7.59 -8.77 -11.37
N ALA A 168 8.49 -8.96 -10.40
CA ALA A 168 9.92 -9.02 -10.65
C ALA A 168 10.31 -10.21 -11.54
N GLU A 169 9.78 -11.40 -11.28
CA GLU A 169 10.01 -12.60 -12.11
C GLU A 169 9.48 -12.41 -13.52
N ARG A 170 8.25 -11.89 -13.67
CA ARG A 170 7.68 -11.59 -14.99
C ARG A 170 8.61 -10.67 -15.79
N ASN A 171 9.12 -9.60 -15.18
CA ASN A 171 10.03 -8.68 -15.84
C ASN A 171 11.40 -9.30 -16.10
N ALA A 172 11.90 -10.15 -15.20
CA ALA A 172 13.14 -10.88 -15.41
C ALA A 172 13.05 -11.77 -16.66
N ARG A 173 11.93 -12.48 -16.86
CA ARG A 173 11.70 -13.29 -18.08
C ARG A 173 11.57 -12.47 -19.37
N LEU A 174 11.23 -11.19 -19.26
CA LEU A 174 11.18 -10.29 -20.42
C LEU A 174 12.58 -9.81 -20.82
N HIS A 175 13.46 -9.55 -19.85
CA HIS A 175 14.74 -8.88 -20.07
C HIS A 175 15.96 -9.80 -19.97
N THR A 176 15.78 -11.03 -19.49
CA THR A 176 16.84 -12.02 -19.30
C THR A 176 16.36 -13.40 -19.74
N PRO A 177 17.27 -14.28 -20.17
CA PRO A 177 16.92 -15.66 -20.54
C PRO A 177 16.63 -16.57 -19.33
N SER A 178 16.72 -16.04 -18.11
CA SER A 178 16.55 -16.84 -16.89
C SER A 178 15.09 -16.95 -16.49
N THR A 179 14.65 -18.15 -16.14
CA THR A 179 13.32 -18.41 -15.61
C THR A 179 13.44 -19.14 -14.27
N LYS A 180 12.74 -18.67 -13.24
CA LYS A 180 12.67 -19.35 -11.95
C LYS A 180 11.39 -20.17 -11.85
N ALA A 181 11.53 -21.41 -11.38
CA ALA A 181 10.39 -22.21 -10.96
C ALA A 181 9.70 -21.57 -9.73
N SER A 182 8.39 -21.75 -9.59
CA SER A 182 7.59 -21.12 -8.53
C SER A 182 8.12 -21.41 -7.12
N HIS A 183 8.57 -22.64 -6.86
CA HIS A 183 9.14 -23.03 -5.56
C HIS A 183 10.45 -22.27 -5.21
N ILE A 184 11.22 -21.83 -6.21
CA ILE A 184 12.41 -20.99 -5.98
C ILE A 184 11.96 -19.59 -5.53
N LEU A 185 10.97 -19.02 -6.22
CA LEU A 185 10.38 -17.74 -5.86
C LEU A 185 9.79 -17.78 -4.43
N VAL A 186 9.10 -18.86 -4.08
CA VAL A 186 8.56 -19.10 -2.73
C VAL A 186 9.69 -19.07 -1.70
N LYS A 187 10.81 -19.77 -1.92
CA LYS A 187 11.96 -19.75 -1.00
C LYS A 187 12.54 -18.35 -0.83
N GLU A 188 12.66 -17.56 -1.90
CA GLU A 188 13.14 -16.18 -1.85
C GLU A 188 12.20 -15.28 -1.03
N ILE A 189 10.89 -15.42 -1.23
CA ILE A 189 9.87 -14.70 -0.46
C ILE A 189 9.96 -15.09 1.02
N GLN A 190 10.01 -16.40 1.34
CA GLN A 190 10.15 -16.89 2.71
C GLN A 190 11.40 -16.32 3.40
N LEU A 191 12.54 -16.28 2.70
CA LEU A 191 13.79 -15.75 3.24
C LEU A 191 13.65 -14.26 3.61
N ILE A 192 13.12 -13.43 2.71
CA ILE A 192 12.92 -12.00 2.98
C ILE A 192 11.92 -11.79 4.12
N LEU A 193 10.82 -12.54 4.13
CA LEU A 193 9.80 -12.41 5.16
C LEU A 193 10.34 -12.81 6.53
N ARG A 194 11.04 -13.95 6.66
CA ARG A 194 11.67 -14.34 7.92
C ARG A 194 12.66 -13.27 8.40
N ALA A 195 13.52 -12.75 7.52
CA ALA A 195 14.44 -11.68 7.90
C ALA A 195 13.71 -10.44 8.42
N LYS A 196 12.61 -10.05 7.78
CA LYS A 196 11.75 -8.93 8.20
C LYS A 196 11.09 -9.19 9.55
N LEU A 197 10.49 -10.36 9.74
CA LEU A 197 9.79 -10.74 10.98
C LEU A 197 10.77 -10.81 12.17
N SER A 198 11.96 -11.39 11.99
CA SER A 198 13.02 -11.37 13.01
C SER A 198 13.43 -9.94 13.38
N GLY A 199 13.41 -9.02 12.42
CA GLY A 199 13.63 -7.60 12.67
C GLY A 199 12.54 -6.97 13.54
N LEU A 200 11.26 -7.29 13.25
CA LEU A 200 10.11 -6.81 14.02
C LEU A 200 10.13 -7.31 15.47
N ASP A 201 10.50 -8.58 15.67
CA ASP A 201 10.66 -9.16 17.01
C ASP A 201 11.71 -8.42 17.83
N ARG A 202 12.90 -8.15 17.26
CA ARG A 202 13.95 -7.38 17.94
C ARG A 202 13.50 -5.97 18.34
N THR A 203 12.80 -5.26 17.47
CA THR A 203 12.27 -3.92 17.80
C THR A 203 11.20 -3.95 18.88
N THR A 204 10.41 -5.02 18.93
CA THR A 204 9.38 -5.21 19.96
C THR A 204 10.03 -5.46 21.33
N HIS A 205 11.05 -6.35 21.38
CA HIS A 205 11.81 -6.62 22.60
C HIS A 205 12.57 -5.40 23.14
N ALA A 206 13.17 -4.59 22.25
CA ALA A 206 13.83 -3.35 22.67
C ALA A 206 12.86 -2.35 23.32
N SER A 207 11.61 -2.31 22.83
CA SER A 207 10.56 -1.43 23.38
C SER A 207 10.01 -1.94 24.72
N SER A 208 9.95 -3.26 24.92
CA SER A 208 9.49 -3.87 26.18
C SER A 208 10.51 -3.79 27.30
N HIS A 209 11.83 -3.86 27.00
CA HIS A 209 12.86 -3.65 28.03
C HIS A 209 12.85 -2.23 28.63
N ALA A 210 12.30 -1.24 27.90
CA ALA A 210 12.10 0.11 28.39
C ALA A 210 10.84 0.28 29.28
N SER A 211 9.96 -0.72 29.34
CA SER A 211 8.69 -0.70 30.09
C SER A 211 8.61 -1.89 31.05
N LEU A 212 8.98 -1.67 32.31
CA LEU A 212 9.19 -2.70 33.35
C LEU A 212 7.91 -3.39 33.90
N LEU A 213 6.81 -3.54 33.14
CA LEU A 213 5.59 -4.17 33.67
C LEU A 213 4.86 -5.11 32.69
N SER A 214 4.62 -6.32 33.22
CA SER A 214 3.71 -7.39 32.76
C SER A 214 4.14 -8.28 31.59
N THR A 215 4.51 -9.52 31.93
CA THR A 215 4.79 -10.63 31.02
C THR A 215 3.54 -11.48 30.80
N VAL A 216 2.66 -11.06 29.89
CA VAL A 216 1.93 -12.05 29.10
C VAL A 216 2.83 -12.37 27.92
N HIS A 217 3.40 -13.57 27.89
CA HIS A 217 4.33 -13.99 26.85
C HIS A 217 3.58 -14.17 25.52
N GLN A 218 3.35 -13.07 24.80
CA GLN A 218 2.72 -13.13 23.49
C GLN A 218 3.70 -13.77 22.49
N PRO A 219 3.25 -14.74 21.66
CA PRO A 219 4.12 -15.45 20.71
C PRO A 219 4.78 -14.48 19.75
N SER A 220 6.07 -14.64 19.44
CA SER A 220 6.82 -13.77 18.53
C SER A 220 6.27 -13.82 17.09
N PHE A 221 6.59 -12.84 16.24
CA PHE A 221 6.23 -12.87 14.82
C PHE A 221 6.80 -14.11 14.12
N ILE A 222 8.04 -14.48 14.44
CA ILE A 222 8.66 -15.70 13.90
C ILE A 222 7.94 -16.95 14.38
N TYR A 223 7.55 -17.03 15.65
CA TYR A 223 6.77 -18.17 16.14
C TYR A 223 5.44 -18.31 15.39
N THR A 224 4.67 -17.21 15.29
CA THR A 224 3.41 -17.19 14.54
C THR A 224 3.61 -17.55 13.06
N TRP A 225 4.74 -17.15 12.47
CA TRP A 225 5.08 -17.56 11.10
C TRP A 225 5.21 -19.09 10.96
N PHE A 226 5.97 -19.73 11.85
CA PHE A 226 6.18 -21.18 11.79
C PHE A 226 4.89 -21.96 12.10
N GLU A 227 4.05 -21.44 12.99
CA GLU A 227 2.79 -22.08 13.37
C GLU A 227 1.76 -22.09 12.23
N PHE A 228 1.68 -21.02 11.44
CA PHE A 228 0.56 -20.83 10.49
C PHE A 228 0.96 -20.85 9.00
N PHE A 229 2.23 -20.58 8.66
CA PHE A 229 2.64 -20.28 7.27
C PHE A 229 3.81 -21.13 6.76
N GLN A 230 4.41 -21.97 7.61
CA GLN A 230 5.54 -22.79 7.22
C GLN A 230 5.23 -24.28 7.36
N ILE A 231 5.67 -25.03 6.35
CA ILE A 231 5.90 -26.47 6.39
C ILE A 231 7.41 -26.70 6.45
#